data_AF-A0A358A176-F1
#
_entry.id   AF-A0A358A176-F1
#
_cell.length_a   1.000
_cell.length_b   1.000
_cell.length_c   1.000
_cell.angle_alpha   90.00
_cell.angle_beta   90.00
_cell.angle_gamma   90.00
#
_symmetry.space_group_name_H-M   'P 1'
#
loop_
_entity.id
_entity.type
_entity.pdbx_description
1 polymer ?
#
loop_
_entity_poly.entity_id
_entity_poly.type
_entity_poly.pdbx_seq_one_letter_code
_entity_poly.pdbx_strand_id
1 'polypeptide(L)'
;MVSPGTLWITGEPEVDDLVNTDPLALLIGMLLDQQIAIELAFRGPSRLKARLDDTLDAATIADWDPDAFVAICAEKPALHRFPGSMAGRIQELCRHVADTYDGDASQIWKRRRHAD
;
A
#
# COMPACT_ATOMS: atom_id res chain seq x y z
N MET A 1 22.59 -8.39 14.38
CA MET A 1 21.81 -7.84 13.27
C MET A 1 20.81 -6.89 13.91
N VAL A 2 20.80 -5.62 13.52
CA VAL A 2 19.80 -4.68 14.04
C VAL A 2 18.46 -5.15 13.49
N SER A 3 17.57 -5.71 14.32
CA SER A 3 16.16 -5.77 13.96
C SER A 3 15.72 -4.33 13.78
N PRO A 4 15.31 -3.88 12.58
CA PRO A 4 14.65 -2.59 12.47
C PRO A 4 13.49 -2.59 13.47
N GLY A 5 13.32 -1.49 14.21
CA GLY A 5 12.27 -1.43 15.23
C GLY A 5 10.90 -1.70 14.61
N THR A 6 10.05 -2.46 15.31
CA THR A 6 8.67 -2.73 14.89
C THR A 6 7.86 -1.44 14.92
N LEU A 7 7.28 -1.07 13.78
CA LEU A 7 6.28 -0.01 13.70
C LEU A 7 5.01 -0.47 14.42
N TRP A 8 4.59 0.29 15.43
CA TRP A 8 3.32 0.11 16.12
C TRP A 8 2.43 1.29 15.77
N ILE A 9 1.63 1.16 14.71
CA ILE A 9 0.86 2.27 14.15
C ILE A 9 -0.62 2.12 14.48
N THR A 10 -1.18 0.94 14.25
CA THR A 10 -2.64 0.75 14.29
C THR A 10 -3.12 0.21 15.63
N GLY A 11 -2.22 -0.45 16.38
CA GLY A 11 -2.57 -1.19 17.59
C GLY A 11 -3.13 -2.58 17.34
N GLU A 12 -3.20 -3.01 16.08
CA GLU A 12 -3.66 -4.33 15.66
C GLU A 12 -2.44 -5.16 15.22
N PRO A 13 -2.07 -6.21 15.96
CA PRO A 13 -0.82 -6.95 15.71
C PRO A 13 -0.65 -7.43 14.26
N GLU A 14 -1.72 -7.94 13.65
CA GLU A 14 -1.68 -8.46 12.26
C GLU A 14 -1.52 -7.36 11.22
N VAL A 15 -2.14 -6.19 11.46
CA VAL A 15 -2.02 -5.03 10.55
C VAL A 15 -0.63 -4.41 10.68
N ASP A 16 -0.15 -4.27 11.91
CA ASP A 16 1.19 -3.76 12.18
C ASP A 16 2.25 -4.73 11.62
N ASP A 17 2.09 -6.05 11.74
CA ASP A 17 3.01 -7.04 11.14
C ASP A 17 3.06 -6.92 9.60
N LEU A 18 1.90 -6.79 8.94
CA LEU A 18 1.85 -6.58 7.49
C LEU A 18 2.65 -5.33 7.08
N VAL A 19 2.46 -4.21 7.78
CA VAL A 19 3.17 -2.95 7.48
C VAL A 19 4.69 -3.07 7.71
N ASN A 20 5.12 -3.90 8.66
CA ASN A 20 6.54 -4.15 8.92
C ASN A 20 7.19 -5.12 7.92
N THR A 21 6.42 -6.03 7.33
CA THR A 21 6.93 -7.14 6.53
C THR A 21 6.71 -7.00 5.03
N ASP A 22 5.71 -6.20 4.62
CA ASP A 22 5.36 -5.93 3.22
C ASP A 22 5.70 -4.47 2.84
N PRO A 23 6.78 -4.26 2.06
CA PRO A 23 7.18 -2.96 1.53
C PRO A 23 6.09 -2.22 0.75
N LEU A 24 5.26 -2.93 -0.02
CA LEU A 24 4.18 -2.32 -0.79
C LEU A 24 3.04 -1.90 0.12
N ALA A 25 2.70 -2.71 1.13
CA ALA A 25 1.73 -2.34 2.16
C ALA A 25 2.14 -1.07 2.90
N LEU A 26 3.41 -0.94 3.28
CA LEU A 26 3.96 0.26 3.91
C LEU A 26 3.74 1.52 3.04
N LEU A 27 4.08 1.45 1.76
CA LEU A 27 3.92 2.58 0.83
C LEU A 27 2.45 2.95 0.61
N ILE A 28 1.56 1.96 0.47
CA ILE A 28 0.13 2.20 0.35
C ILE A 28 -0.41 2.87 1.63
N GLY A 29 0.03 2.42 2.82
CA GLY A 29 -0.32 3.05 4.09
C GLY A 29 0.09 4.52 4.15
N MET A 30 1.33 4.83 3.76
CA MET A 30 1.84 6.21 3.68
C MET A 30 1.08 7.06 2.65
N LEU A 31 0.75 6.47 1.49
CA LEU A 31 -0.04 7.15 0.46
C LEU A 31 -1.46 7.50 0.95
N LEU A 32 -2.06 6.63 1.77
CA LEU A 32 -3.41 6.81 2.31
C LEU A 32 -3.46 7.76 3.51
N ASP A 33 -2.32 8.08 4.13
CA ASP A 33 -2.22 9.00 5.28
C ASP A 33 -2.37 10.46 4.84
N GLN A 34 -3.51 10.75 4.21
CA GLN A 34 -3.83 12.04 3.63
C GLN A 34 -5.10 12.56 4.28
N GLN A 35 -4.89 13.42 5.28
CA GLN A 35 -5.94 14.12 5.99
C GLN A 35 -6.88 13.21 6.82
N ILE A 36 -6.57 11.94 7.02
CA ILE A 36 -7.26 11.04 7.96
C ILE A 36 -6.33 10.71 9.14
N ALA A 37 -6.84 10.02 10.16
CA ALA A 37 -5.98 9.53 11.23
C ALA A 37 -5.04 8.45 10.67
N ILE A 38 -3.76 8.50 11.06
CA ILE A 38 -2.73 7.59 10.55
C ILE A 38 -3.10 6.12 10.80
N GLU A 39 -3.71 5.81 11.95
CA GLU A 39 -4.13 4.47 12.30
C GLU A 39 -5.25 3.96 11.39
N LEU A 40 -6.08 4.86 10.82
CA LEU A 40 -7.08 4.49 9.83
C LEU A 40 -6.46 4.29 8.45
N ALA A 41 -5.51 5.13 8.07
CA ALA A 41 -4.78 4.99 6.81
C ALA A 41 -4.03 3.66 6.73
N PHE A 42 -3.33 3.29 7.80
CA PHE A 42 -2.51 2.08 7.85
C PHE A 42 -3.32 0.78 8.02
N ARG A 43 -4.62 0.85 8.31
CA ARG A 43 -5.55 -0.29 8.12
C ARG A 43 -5.92 -0.53 6.66
N GLY A 44 -5.75 0.47 5.80
CA GLY A 44 -6.08 0.42 4.37
C GLY A 44 -5.40 -0.72 3.61
N PRO A 45 -4.07 -0.91 3.72
CA PRO A 45 -3.36 -2.01 3.05
C PRO A 45 -3.89 -3.40 3.40
N SER A 46 -4.16 -3.67 4.69
CA SER A 46 -4.71 -4.96 5.14
C SER A 46 -6.10 -5.23 4.55
N ARG A 47 -6.98 -4.22 4.52
CA ARG A 47 -8.30 -4.35 3.88
C ARG A 47 -8.19 -4.54 2.37
N LEU A 48 -7.28 -3.84 1.72
CA LEU A 48 -7.04 -4.01 0.29
C LEU A 48 -6.57 -5.43 -0.01
N LYS A 49 -5.58 -5.94 0.73
CA LYS A 49 -5.07 -7.31 0.62
C LYS A 49 -6.20 -8.34 0.76
N ALA A 50 -7.05 -8.19 1.78
CA ALA A 50 -8.19 -9.08 2.00
C ALA A 50 -9.21 -9.08 0.84
N ARG A 51 -9.31 -7.98 0.09
CA ARG A 51 -10.21 -7.85 -1.09
C ARG A 51 -9.58 -8.33 -2.40
N LEU A 52 -8.26 -8.54 -2.41
CA LEU A 52 -7.47 -8.95 -3.57
C LEU A 52 -6.88 -10.35 -3.36
N ASP A 53 -7.71 -11.29 -2.90
CA ASP A 53 -7.33 -12.69 -2.70
C ASP A 53 -6.06 -12.88 -1.82
N ASP A 54 -5.96 -12.05 -0.79
CA ASP A 54 -4.93 -12.10 0.25
C ASP A 54 -3.50 -11.80 -0.27
N THR A 55 -3.35 -11.07 -1.36
CA THR A 55 -2.02 -10.64 -1.88
C THR A 55 -2.02 -9.16 -2.30
N LEU A 56 -0.89 -8.47 -2.10
CA LEU A 56 -0.63 -7.18 -2.72
C LEU A 56 0.45 -7.37 -3.79
N ASP A 57 0.05 -7.28 -5.05
CA ASP A 57 0.96 -7.34 -6.20
C ASP A 57 0.88 -6.04 -7.01
N ALA A 58 2.01 -5.37 -7.19
CA ALA A 58 2.06 -4.05 -7.80
C ALA A 58 1.58 -4.07 -9.26
N ALA A 59 1.98 -5.07 -10.05
CA ALA A 59 1.57 -5.17 -11.45
C ALA A 59 0.06 -5.43 -11.57
N THR A 60 -0.46 -6.38 -10.78
CA THR A 60 -1.88 -6.72 -10.73
C THR A 60 -2.75 -5.52 -10.34
N ILE A 61 -2.35 -4.77 -9.30
CA ILE A 61 -3.08 -3.58 -8.87
C ILE A 61 -3.02 -2.47 -9.92
N ALA A 62 -1.85 -2.25 -10.53
CA ALA A 62 -1.66 -1.26 -11.58
C ALA A 62 -2.55 -1.55 -12.80
N ASP A 63 -2.67 -2.80 -13.21
CA ASP A 63 -3.40 -3.18 -14.42
C ASP A 63 -4.88 -3.52 -14.18
N TRP A 64 -5.34 -3.41 -12.93
CA TRP A 64 -6.75 -3.57 -12.61
C TRP A 64 -7.62 -2.55 -13.36
N ASP A 65 -8.81 -2.98 -13.80
CA ASP A 65 -9.79 -2.05 -14.36
C ASP A 65 -10.07 -0.89 -13.39
N PRO A 66 -9.88 0.38 -13.77
CA PRO A 66 -9.96 1.50 -12.82
C PRO A 66 -11.30 1.61 -12.10
N ASP A 67 -12.42 1.40 -12.80
CA ASP A 67 -13.75 1.53 -12.20
C ASP A 67 -14.04 0.37 -11.23
N ALA A 68 -13.65 -0.86 -11.59
CA ALA A 68 -13.71 -2.01 -10.70
C ALA A 68 -12.81 -1.83 -9.46
N PHE A 69 -11.61 -1.27 -9.63
CA PHE A 69 -10.68 -1.03 -8.53
C PHE A 69 -11.21 0.04 -7.56
N VAL A 70 -11.84 1.11 -8.08
CA VAL A 70 -12.54 2.10 -7.25
C VAL A 70 -13.64 1.42 -6.42
N ALA A 71 -14.41 0.49 -7.01
CA ALA A 71 -15.44 -0.25 -6.27
C ALA A 71 -14.84 -1.07 -5.12
N ILE A 72 -13.72 -1.75 -5.36
CA ILE A 72 -12.96 -2.49 -4.33
C ILE A 72 -12.50 -1.55 -3.20
N CYS A 73 -11.93 -0.39 -3.53
CA CYS A 73 -11.49 0.57 -2.52
C CYS A 73 -12.66 1.20 -1.74
N ALA A 74 -13.82 1.33 -2.37
CA ALA A 74 -15.03 1.93 -1.80
C ALA A 74 -15.88 0.97 -0.96
N GLU A 75 -15.64 -0.34 -1.04
CA GLU A 75 -16.34 -1.33 -0.21
C GLU A 75 -16.25 -0.95 1.28
N LYS A 76 -17.38 -1.01 1.99
CA LYS A 76 -17.47 -0.56 3.39
C LYS A 76 -16.88 -1.62 4.35
N PRO A 77 -16.06 -1.22 5.34
CA PRO A 77 -15.55 0.14 5.56
C PRO A 77 -14.53 0.53 4.48
N ALA A 78 -14.73 1.71 3.86
CA ALA A 78 -13.89 2.17 2.75
C ALA A 78 -12.43 2.32 3.19
N LEU A 79 -11.50 2.19 2.24
CA LEU A 79 -10.06 2.37 2.50
C LEU A 79 -9.74 3.82 2.89
N HIS A 80 -10.47 4.78 2.33
CA HIS A 80 -10.31 6.20 2.59
C HIS A 80 -11.66 6.92 2.50
N ARG A 81 -11.75 8.14 3.04
CA ARG A 81 -12.92 9.01 2.85
C ARG A 81 -13.06 9.59 1.43
N PHE A 82 -12.06 9.35 0.58
CA PHE A 82 -12.02 9.75 -0.83
C PHE A 82 -11.63 8.53 -1.69
N PRO A 83 -12.47 7.49 -1.75
CA PRO A 83 -12.07 6.20 -2.30
C PRO A 83 -11.70 6.27 -3.79
N GLY A 84 -12.41 7.06 -4.60
CA GLY A 84 -12.11 7.21 -6.03
C GLY A 84 -10.73 7.82 -6.31
N SER A 85 -10.41 8.95 -5.67
CA SER A 85 -9.10 9.59 -5.89
C SER A 85 -7.94 8.81 -5.29
N MET A 86 -8.14 8.12 -4.17
CA MET A 86 -7.10 7.28 -3.57
C MET A 86 -6.88 5.99 -4.35
N ALA A 87 -7.93 5.39 -4.94
CA ALA A 87 -7.78 4.21 -5.79
C ALA A 87 -6.85 4.51 -6.99
N GLY A 88 -7.10 5.62 -7.71
CA GLY A 88 -6.23 6.04 -8.82
C GLY A 88 -4.78 6.25 -8.38
N ARG A 89 -4.56 6.91 -7.23
CA ARG A 89 -3.21 7.09 -6.68
C ARG A 89 -2.53 5.79 -6.28
N ILE A 90 -3.28 4.81 -5.75
CA ILE A 90 -2.75 3.49 -5.44
C ILE A 90 -2.30 2.81 -6.73
N GLN A 91 -3.10 2.86 -7.80
CA GLN A 91 -2.70 2.30 -9.10
C GLN A 91 -1.48 3.02 -9.68
N GLU A 92 -1.39 4.35 -9.58
CA GLU A 92 -0.21 5.12 -10.01
C GLU A 92 1.06 4.73 -9.23
N LEU A 93 0.94 4.61 -7.90
CA LEU A 93 2.03 4.12 -7.04
C LEU A 93 2.46 2.72 -7.46
N CYS A 94 1.51 1.80 -7.62
CA CYS A 94 1.79 0.41 -7.98
C CYS A 94 2.40 0.31 -9.38
N ARG A 95 1.95 1.13 -10.34
CA ARG A 95 2.54 1.21 -11.69
C ARG A 95 3.98 1.68 -11.63
N HIS A 96 4.28 2.70 -10.85
CA HIS A 96 5.66 3.15 -10.67
C HIS A 96 6.55 2.06 -10.06
N VAL A 97 6.04 1.33 -9.06
CA VAL A 97 6.74 0.19 -8.46
C VAL A 97 6.96 -0.93 -9.48
N ALA A 98 5.94 -1.31 -10.25
CA ALA A 98 6.05 -2.32 -11.29
C ALA A 98 7.09 -1.95 -12.35
N ASP A 99 6.98 -0.75 -12.93
CA ASP A 99 7.80 -0.32 -14.07
C ASP A 99 9.25 0.00 -13.69
N THR A 100 9.47 0.58 -12.51
CA THR A 100 10.80 1.13 -12.12
C THR A 100 11.58 0.20 -11.19
N TYR A 101 10.87 -0.68 -10.49
CA TYR A 101 11.40 -1.53 -9.42
C TYR A 101 11.02 -3.01 -9.59
N ASP A 102 10.60 -3.41 -10.79
CA ASP A 102 10.23 -4.79 -11.14
C ASP A 102 9.19 -5.40 -10.17
N GLY A 103 8.30 -4.55 -9.65
CA GLY A 103 7.26 -4.93 -8.68
C GLY A 103 7.73 -4.99 -7.22
N ASP A 104 9.03 -4.89 -6.94
CA ASP A 104 9.58 -4.94 -5.57
C ASP A 104 9.75 -3.53 -4.98
N ALA A 105 8.75 -3.11 -4.21
CA ALA A 105 8.76 -1.83 -3.49
C ALA A 105 9.98 -1.65 -2.56
N SER A 106 10.62 -2.72 -2.08
CA SER A 106 11.82 -2.59 -1.24
C SER A 106 13.05 -2.06 -1.97
N GLN A 107 13.06 -2.16 -3.30
CA GLN A 107 14.16 -1.64 -4.11
C GLN A 107 14.24 -0.13 -4.11
N ILE A 108 13.17 0.59 -3.72
CA ILE A 108 13.18 2.06 -3.61
C ILE A 108 14.31 2.56 -2.70
N TRP A 109 14.56 1.85 -1.59
CA TRP A 109 15.62 2.20 -0.63
C TRP A 109 16.82 1.25 -0.64
N LYS A 110 16.68 0.02 -1.15
CA LYS A 110 17.82 -0.92 -1.28
C LYS A 110 18.70 -0.63 -2.49
N ARG A 111 18.11 -0.16 -3.59
CA ARG A 111 18.86 0.15 -4.80
C ARG A 111 19.70 1.40 -4.55
N ARG A 112 21.04 1.24 -4.56
CA ARG A 112 21.95 2.38 -4.63
C ARG A 112 21.69 3.14 -5.93
N ARG A 113 21.27 4.39 -5.83
CA ARG A 113 21.38 5.32 -6.95
C ARG A 113 22.84 5.73 -7.06
N HIS A 114 23.41 5.66 -8.26
CA HIS A 114 24.55 6.51 -8.57
C HIS A 114 23.99 7.93 -8.69
N ALA A 115 24.54 8.87 -7.91
CA ALA A 115 24.27 10.28 -8.14
C ALA A 115 24.99 10.67 -9.44
N ASP A 116 24.25 11.18 -10.41
CA ASP A 116 24.80 11.91 -11.55
C ASP A 116 25.43 13.23 -11.07
#